data_AF-A0A3D0XQ65-F1
#
_entry.id   AF-A0A3D0XQ65-F1
#
_cell.length_a   1.000
_cell.length_b   1.000
_cell.length_c   1.000
_cell.angle_alpha   90.00
_cell.angle_beta   90.00
_cell.angle_gamma   90.00
#
_symmetry.space_group_name_H-M   'P 1'
#
loop_
_entity.id
_entity.type
_entity.pdbx_description
1 polymer ?
#
loop_
_entity_poly.entity_id
_entity_poly.type
_entity_poly.pdbx_seq_one_letter_code
_entity_poly.pdbx_strand_id
1 'polypeptide(L)' 'SVPHAGFGLGLERFLTWINAEDHVRETIPFPRLLNRIYP' A
#
# COMPACT_ATOMS: atom_id res chain seq x y z
N SER A 1 16.67 13.34 25.30
CA SER A 1 16.02 12.45 24.31
C SER A 1 16.53 11.03 24.54
N VAL A 2 15.65 10.04 24.52
CA VAL A 2 15.97 8.62 24.77
C VAL A 2 16.26 7.93 23.42
N PRO A 3 17.15 6.92 23.34
CA PRO A 3 17.37 6.19 22.09
C PRO A 3 16.06 5.57 21.58
N HIS A 4 15.68 5.88 20.35
CA HIS A 4 14.49 5.32 19.70
C HIS A 4 14.79 4.97 18.23
N ALA A 5 14.10 3.96 17.71
CA ALA A 5 14.12 3.58 16.30
C ALA A 5 12.68 3.27 15.83
N GLY A 6 12.43 3.34 14.53
CA GLY A 6 11.12 3.03 13.95
C GLY A 6 11.27 2.61 12.50
N PHE A 7 10.25 1.90 11.99
CA PHE A 7 10.13 1.53 10.58
C PHE A 7 8.68 1.68 10.14
N GLY A 8 8.47 1.72 8.81
CA GLY A 8 7.16 1.72 8.19
C GLY A 8 7.06 0.63 7.14
N LEU A 9 5.85 0.09 6.96
CA LEU A 9 5.52 -0.90 5.95
C LEU A 9 4.24 -0.46 5.23
N GLY A 10 4.26 -0.43 3.90
CA GLY A 10 3.07 -0.21 3.10
C GLY A 10 2.28 -1.51 2.97
N LEU A 11 1.09 -1.57 3.58
CA LEU A 11 0.26 -2.78 3.63
C LEU A 11 -0.10 -3.27 2.23
N GLU A 12 -0.57 -2.37 1.37
CA GLU A 12 -1.02 -2.69 0.01
C GLU A 12 0.15 -3.19 -0.83
N ARG A 13 1.34 -2.60 -0.67
CA ARG A 13 2.56 -3.06 -1.36
C ARG A 13 3.06 -4.41 -0.83
N PHE A 14 2.92 -4.66 0.47
CA PHE A 14 3.24 -5.96 1.06
C PHE A 14 2.32 -7.06 0.54
N LEU A 15 1.01 -6.78 0.44
CA LEU A 15 0.04 -7.69 -0.16
C LEU A 15 0.31 -7.93 -1.64
N THR A 16 0.65 -6.88 -2.39
CA THR A 16 1.00 -6.99 -3.82
C THR A 16 2.19 -7.94 -4.02
N TRP A 17 3.20 -7.84 -3.15
CA TRP A 17 4.36 -8.72 -3.18
C TRP A 17 4.03 -10.18 -2.81
N ILE A 18 3.28 -10.42 -1.73
CA ILE A 18 2.90 -11.79 -1.32
C ILE A 18 2.03 -12.47 -2.37
N ASN A 19 1.09 -11.73 -2.96
CA ASN A 19 0.16 -12.25 -3.94
C ASN A 19 0.72 -12.27 -5.36
N ALA A 20 1.98 -11.84 -5.56
CA ALA A 20 2.65 -11.75 -6.86
C ALA A 20 1.85 -10.98 -7.91
N GLU A 21 1.21 -9.89 -7.48
CA GLU A 21 0.33 -9.08 -8.31
C GLU A 21 1.12 -7.98 -9.04
N ASP A 22 0.71 -7.65 -10.26
CA ASP A 22 1.45 -6.69 -11.10
C ASP A 22 1.23 -5.24 -10.65
N HIS A 23 0.06 -4.93 -10.07
CA HIS A 23 -0.30 -3.58 -9.66
C HIS A 23 -0.94 -3.51 -8.28
N VAL A 24 -0.51 -2.53 -7.47
CA VAL A 24 -1.02 -2.31 -6.10
C VAL A 24 -2.53 -2.05 -6.03
N ARG A 25 -3.13 -1.51 -7.09
CA ARG A 25 -4.57 -1.21 -7.16
C ARG A 25 -5.45 -2.46 -7.06
N GLU A 26 -4.93 -3.63 -7.45
CA GLU A 26 -5.69 -4.88 -7.38
C GLU A 26 -5.84 -5.37 -5.93
N THR A 27 -5.00 -4.86 -5.01
CA THR A 27 -5.09 -5.14 -3.57
C THR A 27 -5.94 -4.11 -2.80
N ILE A 28 -6.52 -3.12 -3.49
CA ILE A 28 -7.26 -2.00 -2.88
C ILE A 28 -8.70 -1.99 -3.41
N PRO A 29 -9.73 -2.15 -2.57
CA PRO A 29 -11.12 -2.17 -3.03
C PRO A 29 -11.58 -0.89 -3.73
N PHE A 30 -11.13 0.28 -3.24
CA PHE A 30 -11.45 1.60 -3.81
C PHE A 30 -10.16 2.40 -3.99
N PRO A 31 -9.39 2.14 -5.07
CA PRO A 31 -8.07 2.75 -5.25
C PRO A 31 -8.22 4.23 -5.57
N ARG A 32 -7.49 5.06 -4.82
CA ARG A 32 -7.36 6.49 -5.12
C ARG A 32 -6.23 6.70 -6.12
N LEU A 33 -6.59 7.14 -7.32
CA LEU A 33 -5.67 7.41 -8.42
C LEU A 33 -5.82 8.87 -8.88
N LEU A 34 -4.83 9.38 -9.62
CA LEU A 34 -4.88 10.76 -10.14
C LEU A 34 -6.19 11.09 -10.88
N ASN A 35 -6.73 10.10 -11.59
CA ASN A 35 -7.94 10.24 -12.42
C ASN A 35 -9.19 9.58 -11.80
N ARG A 36 -9.13 9.05 -10.56
CA ARG A 36 -10.26 8.36 -9.90
C ARG A 36 -10.23 8.58 -8.40
N ILE A 37 -11.23 9.29 -7.88
CA ILE A 37 -11.37 9.55 -6.43
C ILE A 37 -12.63 8.94 -5.81
N TYR A 38 -13.60 8.54 -6.64
CA TYR A 38 -14.87 7.96 -6.21
C TYR A 38 -14.93 6.46 -6.57
N PRO A 39 -15.66 5.65 -5.78
CA PRO A 39 -16.00 4.28 -6.11
C PRO A 39 -16.57 4.14 -7.52
#